data_AF-A0A538C4G8-F1
#
_entry.id   AF-A0A538C4G8-F1
#
_cell.length_a   1.000
_cell.length_b   1.000
_cell.length_c   1.000
_cell.angle_alpha   90.00
_cell.angle_beta   90.00
_cell.angle_gamma   90.00
#
_symmetry.space_group_name_H-M   'P 1'
#
loop_
_entity.id
_entity.type
_entity.pdbx_description
1 polymer ?
#
loop_
_entity_poly.entity_id
_entity_poly.type
_entity_poly.pdbx_seq_one_letter_code
_entity_poly.pdbx_strand_id
1 'polypeptide(L)'
;MQPYIAGLRALGVDARALRLPRGAAERAMAPLREQVGAGLSDAVIGGHSYGGRVASMVAAQTAPAGLVLLSYPLHRPGHPEEPRASHWSEIACPVLVLSGDRDQFARADLLREAVKQLPRAELHLYPGMRHGLQQVADDVARRISAFVRAP
;
A
#
# COMPACT_ATOMS: atom_id res chain seq x y z
N MET A 1 7.46 2.66 8.87
CA MET A 1 7.85 1.42 8.17
C MET A 1 8.67 0.45 9.02
N GLN A 2 9.61 0.92 9.86
CA GLN A 2 10.50 0.03 10.64
C GLN A 2 9.79 -1.10 11.42
N PRO A 3 8.69 -0.84 12.17
CA PRO A 3 7.99 -1.91 12.89
C PRO A 3 7.47 -3.02 11.95
N TYR A 4 6.93 -2.64 10.78
CA TYR A 4 6.40 -3.60 9.81
C TYR A 4 7.52 -4.41 9.15
N ILE A 5 8.66 -3.77 8.82
CA ILE A 5 9.82 -4.46 8.22
C ILE A 5 10.43 -5.44 9.22
N ALA A 6 10.59 -5.05 10.48
CA ALA A 6 11.09 -5.92 11.53
C ALA A 6 10.17 -7.13 11.73
N GLY A 7 8.85 -6.90 11.81
CA GLY A 7 7.86 -7.98 11.90
C GLY A 7 7.90 -8.94 10.71
N LEU A 8 8.02 -8.42 9.49
CA LEU A 8 8.14 -9.25 8.28
C LEU A 8 9.39 -10.14 8.30
N ARG A 9 10.54 -9.57 8.69
CA ARG A 9 11.79 -10.33 8.80
C ARG A 9 11.70 -11.40 9.89
N ALA A 10 11.07 -11.10 11.02
CA ALA A 10 10.81 -12.08 12.07
C ALA A 10 9.90 -13.24 11.59
N LEU A 11 9.04 -12.98 10.60
CA LEU A 11 8.19 -13.98 9.93
C LEU A 11 8.88 -14.64 8.71
N GLY A 12 10.20 -14.44 8.53
CA GLY A 12 10.97 -15.05 7.45
C GLY A 12 10.64 -14.50 6.06
N VAL A 13 10.15 -13.26 5.97
CA VAL A 13 9.96 -12.53 4.70
C VAL A 13 11.13 -11.58 4.50
N ASP A 14 11.84 -11.69 3.38
CA ASP A 14 12.84 -10.68 3.01
C ASP A 14 12.14 -9.35 2.69
N ALA A 15 12.50 -8.31 3.44
CA ALA A 15 11.88 -7.00 3.35
C ALA A 15 12.94 -5.93 3.60
N ARG A 16 12.88 -4.84 2.84
CA ARG A 16 13.77 -3.67 2.99
C ARG A 16 13.01 -2.37 2.77
N ALA A 17 13.49 -1.30 3.41
CA ALA A 17 12.96 0.04 3.19
C ALA A 17 13.56 0.65 1.91
N LEU A 18 12.73 1.34 1.14
CA LEU A 18 13.17 2.21 0.06
C LEU A 18 13.24 3.67 0.55
N ARG A 19 14.14 4.45 -0.03
CA ARG A 19 14.26 5.89 0.25
C ARG A 19 13.64 6.68 -0.89
N LEU A 20 12.45 7.20 -0.67
CA LEU A 20 11.74 8.01 -1.67
C LEU A 20 11.95 9.50 -1.39
N PRO A 21 12.14 10.34 -2.43
CA PRO A 21 12.15 11.78 -2.26
C PRO A 21 10.79 12.27 -1.76
N ARG A 22 10.78 13.41 -1.07
CA ARG A 22 9.53 14.09 -0.68
C ARG A 22 8.99 14.92 -1.84
N GLY A 23 7.69 15.17 -1.85
CA GLY A 23 7.02 16.04 -2.83
C GLY A 23 5.92 15.30 -3.59
N ALA A 24 5.70 15.66 -4.86
CA ALA A 24 4.75 14.98 -5.73
C ALA A 24 5.09 13.48 -5.86
N ALA A 25 4.07 12.61 -5.90
CA ALA A 25 4.27 11.17 -5.93
C ALA A 25 4.91 10.70 -7.25
N GLU A 26 4.56 11.38 -8.34
CA GLU A 26 5.08 11.19 -9.70
C GLU A 26 6.61 11.26 -9.71
N ARG A 27 7.20 12.21 -8.97
CA ARG A 27 8.66 12.39 -8.87
C ARG A 27 9.37 11.25 -8.14
N ALA A 28 8.66 10.48 -7.33
CA ALA A 28 9.20 9.35 -6.57
C ALA A 28 9.04 8.00 -7.30
N MET A 29 8.31 7.95 -8.42
CA MET A 29 8.11 6.71 -9.18
C MET A 29 9.42 6.18 -9.78
N ALA A 30 10.22 7.04 -10.40
CA ALA A 30 11.51 6.63 -10.98
C ALA A 30 12.51 6.16 -9.89
N PRO A 31 12.72 6.88 -8.78
CA PRO A 31 13.54 6.39 -7.66
C PRO A 31 13.07 5.07 -7.05
N LEU A 32 11.76 4.81 -7.02
CA LEU A 32 11.23 3.51 -6.58
C LEU A 32 11.67 2.41 -7.53
N ARG A 33 11.43 2.60 -8.84
CA ARG A 33 11.81 1.62 -9.88
C ARG A 33 13.30 1.33 -9.88
N GLU A 34 14.14 2.36 -9.80
CA GLU A 34 15.60 2.22 -9.77
C GLU A 34 16.05 1.42 -8.55
N GLN A 35 15.51 1.71 -7.37
CA GLN A 35 15.90 1.00 -6.15
C GLN A 35 15.39 -0.46 -6.11
N VAL A 36 14.28 -0.78 -6.78
CA VAL A 36 13.82 -2.18 -6.93
C VAL A 36 14.60 -2.90 -8.01
N GLY A 37 14.90 -2.23 -9.12
CA GLY A 37 15.66 -2.77 -10.24
C GLY A 37 14.85 -3.76 -11.10
N ALA A 38 15.56 -4.65 -11.77
CA ALA A 38 14.99 -5.62 -12.70
C ALA A 38 14.00 -6.62 -12.04
N GLY A 39 14.09 -6.81 -10.73
CA GLY A 39 13.21 -7.73 -9.98
C GLY A 39 11.83 -7.16 -9.64
N LEU A 40 11.37 -6.09 -10.28
CA LEU A 40 10.07 -5.46 -9.96
C LEU A 40 8.90 -6.43 -10.13
N SER A 41 8.89 -7.23 -11.19
CA SER A 41 7.84 -8.22 -11.47
C SER A 41 7.78 -9.35 -10.44
N ASP A 42 8.89 -9.61 -9.76
CA ASP A 42 9.03 -10.70 -8.78
C ASP A 42 8.91 -10.19 -7.33
N ALA A 43 8.83 -8.87 -7.15
CA ALA A 43 8.77 -8.24 -5.83
C ALA A 43 7.33 -7.85 -5.46
N VAL A 44 7.00 -7.98 -4.18
CA VAL A 44 5.86 -7.26 -3.61
C VAL A 44 6.32 -5.87 -3.19
N ILE A 45 5.70 -4.84 -3.74
CA ILE A 45 6.00 -3.44 -3.38
C ILE A 45 4.86 -2.84 -2.57
N GLY A 46 5.16 -1.80 -1.81
CA GLY A 46 4.13 -1.17 -1.00
C GLY A 46 4.69 -0.11 -0.08
N GLY A 47 3.80 0.48 0.70
CA GLY A 47 4.20 1.49 1.66
C GLY A 47 3.05 2.07 2.47
N HIS A 48 3.44 2.84 3.48
CA HIS A 48 2.52 3.62 4.29
C HIS A 48 2.25 4.97 3.64
N SER A 49 0.97 5.33 3.53
CA SER A 49 0.52 6.64 3.08
C SER A 49 1.15 7.05 1.72
N TYR A 50 1.98 8.09 1.72
CA TYR A 50 2.73 8.55 0.54
C TYR A 50 3.47 7.43 -0.19
N GLY A 51 4.14 6.52 0.52
CA GLY A 51 4.84 5.39 -0.10
C GLY A 51 3.89 4.43 -0.82
N GLY A 52 2.70 4.20 -0.27
CA GLY A 52 1.63 3.43 -0.91
C GLY A 52 1.08 4.12 -2.16
N ARG A 53 0.93 5.46 -2.13
CA ARG A 53 0.55 6.26 -3.31
C ARG A 53 1.57 6.07 -4.45
N VAL A 54 2.86 6.25 -4.16
CA VAL A 54 3.93 6.07 -5.16
C VAL A 54 3.95 4.62 -5.69
N ALA A 55 3.90 3.62 -4.81
CA ALA A 55 3.88 2.21 -5.21
C ALA A 55 2.66 1.88 -6.10
N SER A 56 1.46 2.38 -5.78
CA SER A 56 0.27 2.15 -6.59
C SER A 56 0.36 2.73 -8.00
N MET A 57 1.02 3.89 -8.16
CA MET A 57 1.23 4.51 -9.47
C MET A 57 2.27 3.75 -10.28
N VAL A 58 3.30 3.19 -9.63
CA VAL A 58 4.25 2.30 -10.30
C VAL A 58 3.54 1.02 -10.75
N ALA A 59 2.74 0.41 -9.88
CA ALA A 59 2.01 -0.84 -10.16
C ALA A 59 1.00 -0.71 -11.30
N ALA A 60 0.40 0.47 -11.49
CA ALA A 60 -0.49 0.78 -12.61
C ALA A 60 0.23 0.85 -13.97
N GLN A 61 1.55 1.06 -13.99
CA GLN A 61 2.34 1.12 -15.22
C GLN A 61 3.16 -0.15 -15.45
N THR A 62 3.52 -0.85 -14.38
CA THR A 62 4.33 -2.07 -14.44
C THR A 62 3.93 -2.96 -13.27
N ALA A 63 3.32 -4.10 -13.58
CA ALA A 63 2.78 -4.99 -12.56
C ALA A 63 3.90 -5.65 -11.72
N PRO A 64 3.95 -5.41 -10.40
CA PRO A 64 4.76 -6.20 -9.48
C PRO A 64 4.12 -7.57 -9.21
N ALA A 65 4.79 -8.43 -8.44
CA ALA A 65 4.18 -9.68 -7.95
C ALA A 65 2.96 -9.39 -7.04
N GLY A 66 2.96 -8.25 -6.35
CA GLY A 66 1.83 -7.77 -5.57
C GLY A 66 2.04 -6.35 -5.05
N LEU A 67 0.94 -5.74 -4.60
CA LEU A 67 0.92 -4.38 -4.07
C LEU A 67 0.33 -4.35 -2.65
N VAL A 68 1.06 -3.76 -1.70
CA VAL A 68 0.59 -3.56 -0.32
C VAL A 68 0.38 -2.07 -0.03
N LEU A 69 -0.85 -1.68 0.28
CA LEU A 69 -1.23 -0.31 0.60
C LEU A 69 -1.58 -0.20 2.09
N LEU A 70 -0.70 0.44 2.88
CA LEU A 70 -0.93 0.70 4.30
C LEU A 70 -1.44 2.14 4.47
N SER A 71 -2.64 2.32 5.00
CA SER A 71 -3.26 3.64 5.24
C SER A 71 -3.15 4.53 3.99
N TYR A 72 -3.64 4.04 2.86
CA TYR A 72 -3.58 4.75 1.58
C TYR A 72 -4.26 6.12 1.69
N PRO A 73 -3.63 7.21 1.20
CA PRO A 73 -4.22 8.54 1.32
C PRO A 73 -5.23 8.75 0.18
N LEU A 74 -6.37 8.08 0.29
CA LEU A 74 -7.43 8.06 -0.73
C LEU A 74 -7.91 9.47 -1.08
N HIS A 75 -8.00 10.38 -0.11
CA HIS A 75 -8.36 11.77 -0.34
C HIS A 75 -7.64 12.67 0.69
N ARG A 76 -7.73 13.99 0.52
CA ARG A 76 -7.29 14.92 1.55
C ARG A 76 -8.34 14.96 2.68
N PRO A 77 -7.95 15.16 3.95
CA PRO A 77 -8.92 15.42 5.01
C PRO A 77 -9.76 16.64 4.65
N GLY A 78 -11.09 16.52 4.77
CA GLY A 78 -12.03 17.57 4.38
C GLY A 78 -12.38 17.64 2.89
N HIS A 79 -11.75 16.83 2.02
CA HIS A 79 -11.99 16.80 0.57
C HIS A 79 -12.28 15.38 0.04
N PRO A 80 -13.31 14.68 0.54
CA PRO A 80 -13.64 13.32 0.10
C PRO A 80 -14.00 13.18 -1.39
N GLU A 81 -14.39 14.28 -2.04
CA GLU A 81 -14.78 14.37 -3.45
C GLU A 81 -13.61 14.26 -4.43
N GLU A 82 -12.36 14.33 -3.97
CA GLU A 82 -11.15 14.26 -4.79
C GLU A 82 -10.36 12.95 -4.56
N PRO A 83 -10.88 11.77 -4.98
CA PRO A 83 -10.21 10.51 -4.75
C PRO A 83 -8.94 10.39 -5.59
N ARG A 84 -7.86 10.10 -4.90
CA ARG A 84 -6.54 9.76 -5.41
C ARG A 84 -6.48 8.27 -5.75
N ALA A 85 -7.46 7.74 -6.48
CA ALA A 85 -7.48 6.32 -6.86
C ALA A 85 -7.85 6.09 -8.33
N SER A 86 -7.92 7.14 -9.15
CA SER A 86 -8.32 7.03 -10.57
C SER A 86 -7.48 6.06 -11.40
N HIS A 87 -6.23 5.79 -11.01
CA HIS A 87 -5.33 4.84 -11.69
C HIS A 87 -5.47 3.39 -11.19
N TRP A 88 -6.36 3.10 -10.23
CA TRP A 88 -6.47 1.76 -9.65
C TRP A 88 -7.01 0.72 -10.64
N SER A 89 -7.84 1.12 -11.61
CA SER A 89 -8.32 0.24 -12.69
C SER A 89 -7.18 -0.36 -13.53
N GLU A 90 -6.04 0.32 -13.61
CA GLU A 90 -4.88 -0.10 -14.39
C GLU A 90 -3.96 -1.06 -13.61
N ILE A 91 -4.23 -1.31 -12.31
CA ILE A 91 -3.39 -2.17 -11.48
C ILE A 91 -3.75 -3.64 -11.73
N ALA A 92 -2.89 -4.34 -12.45
CA ALA A 92 -3.11 -5.73 -12.85
C ALA A 92 -2.67 -6.78 -11.80
N CYS A 93 -1.81 -6.42 -10.84
CA CYS A 93 -1.33 -7.32 -9.79
C CYS A 93 -2.33 -7.46 -8.62
N PRO A 94 -2.25 -8.53 -7.80
CA PRO A 94 -2.98 -8.61 -6.53
C PRO A 94 -2.66 -7.43 -5.60
N VAL A 95 -3.66 -6.95 -4.86
CA VAL A 95 -3.52 -5.80 -3.95
C VAL A 95 -4.03 -6.14 -2.55
N LEU A 96 -3.21 -5.88 -1.53
CA LEU A 96 -3.62 -5.90 -0.13
C LEU A 96 -3.76 -4.47 0.39
N VAL A 97 -4.95 -4.09 0.83
CA VAL A 97 -5.24 -2.78 1.43
C VAL A 97 -5.49 -2.95 2.92
N LEU A 98 -4.63 -2.34 3.74
CA LEU A 98 -4.74 -2.34 5.20
C LEU A 98 -4.93 -0.89 5.68
N SER A 99 -6.07 -0.58 6.29
CA SER A 99 -6.37 0.79 6.74
C SER A 99 -7.06 0.80 8.10
N GLY A 100 -7.00 1.93 8.80
CA GLY A 100 -7.86 2.17 9.96
C GLY A 100 -9.25 2.59 9.52
N ASP A 101 -10.29 2.21 10.26
CA ASP A 101 -11.67 2.64 9.96
C ASP A 101 -11.95 4.12 10.31
N ARG A 102 -11.07 4.75 11.10
CA ARG A 102 -11.10 6.17 11.46
C ARG A 102 -9.98 6.98 10.78
N ASP A 103 -9.46 6.51 9.64
CA ASP A 103 -8.46 7.25 8.87
C ASP A 103 -9.10 8.47 8.18
N GLN A 104 -8.63 9.67 8.53
CA GLN A 104 -9.10 10.94 7.95
C GLN A 104 -8.67 11.13 6.48
N PHE A 105 -7.70 10.34 6.00
CA PHE A 105 -7.27 10.34 4.60
C PHE A 105 -7.99 9.29 3.74
N ALA A 106 -8.76 8.40 4.36
CA ALA A 106 -9.51 7.36 3.66
C ALA A 106 -10.72 6.95 4.48
N ARG A 107 -11.84 7.66 4.28
CA ARG A 107 -13.11 7.25 4.90
C ARG A 107 -13.45 5.81 4.49
N ALA A 108 -13.87 5.01 5.46
CA ALA A 108 -14.08 3.58 5.29
C ALA A 108 -15.09 3.23 4.18
N ASP A 109 -16.16 4.00 4.06
CA ASP A 109 -17.17 3.88 3.00
C ASP A 109 -16.57 4.12 1.61
N LEU A 110 -15.85 5.23 1.44
CA LEU A 110 -15.19 5.58 0.18
C LEU A 110 -14.09 4.59 -0.18
N LEU A 111 -13.34 4.10 0.81
CA LEU A 111 -12.31 3.10 0.58
C LEU A 111 -12.91 1.77 0.11
N ARG A 112 -14.05 1.36 0.69
CA ARG A 112 -14.80 0.16 0.24
C ARG A 112 -15.29 0.28 -1.20
N GLU A 113 -15.71 1.48 -1.63
CA GLU A 113 -16.08 1.70 -3.02
C GLU A 113 -14.85 1.73 -3.94
N ALA A 114 -13.77 2.40 -3.53
CA ALA A 114 -12.55 2.51 -4.32
C ALA A 114 -11.90 1.14 -4.61
N VAL A 115 -11.87 0.23 -3.63
CA VAL A 115 -11.26 -1.11 -3.84
C VAL A 115 -11.99 -1.96 -4.88
N LYS A 116 -13.25 -1.65 -5.22
CA LYS A 116 -13.97 -2.34 -6.30
C LYS A 116 -13.39 -2.08 -7.69
N GLN A 117 -12.56 -1.03 -7.85
CA GLN A 117 -11.84 -0.75 -9.09
C GLN A 117 -10.66 -1.71 -9.29
N LEU A 118 -10.19 -2.36 -8.23
CA LEU A 118 -9.07 -3.29 -8.29
C LEU A 118 -9.61 -4.69 -8.66
N PRO A 119 -9.08 -5.34 -9.71
CA PRO A 119 -9.58 -6.65 -10.15
C PRO A 119 -9.33 -7.76 -9.13
N ARG A 120 -8.27 -7.62 -8.32
CA ARG A 120 -7.87 -8.59 -7.28
C ARG A 120 -7.42 -7.84 -6.03
N ALA A 121 -8.33 -7.63 -5.08
CA ALA A 121 -8.03 -6.92 -3.85
C ALA A 121 -8.58 -7.59 -2.59
N GLU A 122 -7.77 -7.57 -1.53
CA GLU A 122 -8.21 -7.79 -0.15
C GLU A 122 -8.22 -6.45 0.59
N LEU A 123 -9.31 -6.13 1.28
CA LEU A 123 -9.42 -4.96 2.15
C LEU A 123 -9.59 -5.42 3.60
N HIS A 124 -8.69 -4.98 4.48
CA HIS A 124 -8.85 -5.10 5.92
C HIS A 124 -8.90 -3.73 6.57
N LEU A 125 -9.97 -3.49 7.34
CA LEU A 125 -10.11 -2.30 8.19
C LEU A 125 -9.87 -2.67 9.64
N TYR A 126 -8.94 -1.99 10.30
CA TYR A 126 -8.67 -2.13 11.72
C TYR A 126 -9.61 -1.22 12.53
N PRO A 127 -10.50 -1.78 13.37
CA PRO A 127 -11.44 -0.99 14.17
C PRO A 127 -10.73 -0.04 15.13
N GLY A 128 -11.17 1.21 15.17
CA GLY A 128 -10.65 2.26 16.04
C GLY A 128 -9.31 2.86 15.60
N MET A 129 -8.63 2.26 14.61
CA MET A 129 -7.36 2.76 14.11
C MET A 129 -7.56 3.97 13.20
N ARG A 130 -6.59 4.88 13.24
CA ARG A 130 -6.54 6.07 12.38
C ARG A 130 -5.51 5.83 11.27
N HIS A 131 -4.88 6.91 10.80
CA HIS A 131 -3.84 6.84 9.78
C HIS A 131 -2.59 6.05 10.21
N GLY A 132 -2.35 5.88 11.51
CA GLY A 132 -1.28 5.03 12.04
C GLY A 132 -1.79 3.64 12.41
N LEU A 133 -1.04 2.60 12.02
CA LEU A 133 -1.33 1.19 12.33
C LEU A 133 -0.29 0.56 13.27
N GLN A 134 0.53 1.37 13.95
CA GLN A 134 1.62 0.88 14.80
C GLN A 134 1.13 0.00 15.96
N GLN A 135 -0.05 0.29 16.51
CA GLN A 135 -0.65 -0.48 17.60
C GLN A 135 -1.06 -1.91 17.17
N VAL A 136 -1.18 -2.14 15.85
CA VAL A 136 -1.53 -3.43 15.25
C VAL A 136 -0.42 -3.92 14.32
N ALA A 137 0.82 -3.46 14.52
CA ALA A 137 1.94 -3.74 13.62
C ALA A 137 2.22 -5.24 13.43
N ASP A 138 2.05 -6.04 14.47
CA ASP A 138 2.23 -7.50 14.40
C ASP A 138 1.18 -8.15 13.48
N ASP A 139 -0.07 -7.71 13.55
CA ASP A 139 -1.13 -8.21 12.67
C ASP A 139 -0.92 -7.76 11.23
N VAL A 140 -0.52 -6.49 11.04
CA VAL A 140 -0.12 -5.96 9.74
C VAL A 140 0.98 -6.83 9.12
N ALA A 141 2.03 -7.16 9.89
CA ALA A 141 3.12 -8.00 9.40
C ALA A 141 2.65 -9.43 9.04
N ARG A 142 1.78 -10.04 9.85
CA ARG A 142 1.21 -11.36 9.56
C ARG A 142 0.38 -11.37 8.29
N ARG A 143 -0.49 -10.37 8.08
CA ARG A 143 -1.31 -10.24 6.86
C ARG A 143 -0.46 -10.05 5.62
N ILE A 144 0.54 -9.19 5.70
CA ILE A 144 1.47 -9.01 4.58
C ILE A 144 2.25 -10.31 4.32
N SER A 145 2.70 -11.03 5.35
CA SER A 145 3.39 -12.30 5.17
C SER A 145 2.51 -13.35 4.51
N ALA A 146 1.25 -13.47 4.94
CA ALA A 146 0.28 -14.37 4.31
C ALA A 146 0.03 -14.00 2.84
N PHE A 147 -0.14 -12.70 2.55
CA PHE A 147 -0.30 -12.19 1.19
C PHE A 147 0.91 -12.47 0.29
N VAL A 148 2.13 -12.28 0.80
CA VAL A 148 3.38 -12.58 0.06
C VAL A 148 3.55 -14.06 -0.23
N ARG A 149 3.01 -14.94 0.63
CA ARG A 149 3.12 -16.40 0.50
C ARG A 149 1.94 -17.04 -0.24
N ALA A 150 0.94 -16.25 -0.62
CA ALA A 150 -0.20 -16.76 -1.38
C ALA A 150 0.26 -17.21 -2.78
N PRO A 151 -0.22 -18.37 -3.28
CA PRO A 151 0.17 -18.92 -4.57
C PRO A 151 -0.33 -18.10 -5.76
#